data_AF-A0A075I415-F1
#
_entry.id   AF-A0A075I415-F1
#
_cell.length_a   1.000
_cell.length_b   1.000
_cell.length_c   1.000
_cell.angle_alpha   90.00
_cell.angle_beta   90.00
_cell.angle_gamma   90.00
#
_symmetry.space_group_name_H-M   'P 1'
#
loop_
_entity.id
_entity.type
_entity.pdbx_description
1 polymer ?
#
loop_
_entity_poly.entity_id
_entity_poly.type
_entity_poly.pdbx_seq_one_letter_code
_entity_poly.pdbx_strand_id
1 'polypeptide(L)'
;MLLSNEYNIASESEWALAFKQGLISGNNEVEELTDRIRGSYWSKFCDGRPFLEDDWLMKSSRSWNSGTPSMNHLSRGQNSEYLRIVKRPKDHIFSPDSPQLPRSSDKYKLLSEEFFIAFVVGIAPSFLWAYFNASDGYISEGWLNLVFGGLFIGVFTVIFWRPKTTSWRVGTNCGKMKPV
;
A
#
# COMPACT_ATOMS: atom_id res chain seq x y z
N MET A 1 -4.50 -33.84 8.52
CA MET A 1 -3.17 -33.44 9.03
C MET A 1 -2.17 -33.63 7.90
N LEU A 2 -1.70 -32.55 7.25
CA LEU A 2 -0.75 -32.64 6.14
C LEU A 2 0.65 -32.84 6.73
N LEU A 3 1.07 -34.09 6.88
CA LEU A 3 2.29 -34.53 7.59
C LEU A 3 3.59 -34.39 6.77
N SER A 4 3.62 -33.48 5.79
CA SER A 4 4.81 -33.23 4.98
C SER A 4 5.16 -31.74 5.01
N ASN A 5 6.38 -31.42 5.45
CA ASN A 5 6.99 -30.08 5.41
C ASN A 5 7.08 -29.48 3.98
N GLU A 6 6.59 -30.18 2.95
CA GLU A 6 6.57 -29.71 1.57
C GLU A 6 5.30 -28.94 1.22
N TYR A 7 4.25 -29.05 2.03
CA TYR A 7 2.97 -28.40 1.77
C TYR A 7 2.82 -27.17 2.65
N ASN A 8 2.65 -26.02 2.02
CA ASN A 8 2.49 -24.74 2.69
C ASN A 8 1.20 -24.08 2.22
N ILE A 9 0.60 -23.23 3.06
CA ILE A 9 -0.50 -22.37 2.59
C ILE A 9 0.06 -21.38 1.56
N ALA A 10 -0.70 -21.09 0.51
CA ALA A 10 -0.31 -20.17 -0.55
C ALA A 10 -0.07 -18.76 -0.01
N SER A 11 1.00 -18.11 -0.45
CA SER A 11 1.13 -16.66 -0.33
C SER A 11 0.17 -15.96 -1.29
N GLU A 12 -0.08 -14.69 -1.04
CA GLU A 12 -0.86 -13.82 -1.93
C GLU A 12 -0.23 -13.72 -3.33
N SER A 13 1.10 -13.71 -3.40
CA SER A 13 1.83 -13.66 -4.67
C SER A 13 1.71 -14.97 -5.45
N GLU A 14 1.82 -16.11 -4.77
CA GLU A 14 1.64 -17.44 -5.36
C GLU A 14 0.20 -17.62 -5.85
N TRP A 15 -0.78 -17.22 -5.03
CA TRP A 15 -2.20 -17.24 -5.38
C TRP A 15 -2.48 -16.36 -6.61
N ALA A 16 -1.95 -15.13 -6.63
CA ALA A 16 -2.16 -14.20 -7.74
C ALA A 16 -1.54 -14.71 -9.05
N LEU A 17 -0.37 -15.35 -8.97
CA LEU A 17 0.26 -15.97 -10.12
C LEU A 17 -0.58 -17.13 -10.66
N ALA A 18 -1.07 -18.02 -9.80
CA ALA A 18 -1.92 -19.13 -10.18
C ALA A 18 -3.24 -18.66 -10.81
N PHE A 19 -3.85 -17.61 -10.26
CA PHE A 19 -5.06 -17.01 -10.80
C PHE A 19 -4.82 -16.43 -12.20
N LYS A 20 -3.73 -15.67 -12.36
CA LYS A 20 -3.35 -15.09 -13.65
C LYS A 20 -3.09 -16.15 -14.73
N GLN A 21 -2.62 -17.33 -14.33
CA GLN A 21 -2.40 -18.47 -15.23
C GLN A 21 -3.67 -19.30 -15.49
N GLY A 22 -4.80 -18.97 -14.86
CA GLY A 22 -6.05 -19.73 -14.98
C GLY A 22 -6.00 -21.11 -14.31
N LEU A 23 -5.08 -21.33 -13.35
CA LEU A 23 -4.91 -22.61 -12.67
C LEU A 23 -5.84 -22.79 -11.46
N ILE A 24 -6.48 -21.70 -11.02
CA ILE A 24 -7.36 -21.71 -9.86
C ILE A 24 -8.68 -21.02 -10.17
N SER A 25 -9.74 -21.57 -9.59
CA SER A 25 -11.10 -21.05 -9.61
C SER A 25 -11.74 -21.34 -8.26
N GLY A 26 -12.71 -20.53 -7.85
CA GLY A 26 -13.46 -20.73 -6.62
C GLY A 26 -14.90 -20.23 -6.75
N ASN A 27 -15.78 -20.61 -5.81
CA ASN A 27 -17.17 -20.21 -5.83
C ASN A 27 -17.77 -20.01 -4.44
N ASN A 28 -18.02 -18.75 -4.07
CA ASN A 28 -18.67 -18.37 -2.81
C ASN A 28 -17.92 -18.84 -1.55
N GLU A 29 -16.59 -18.87 -1.62
CA GLU A 29 -15.70 -19.24 -0.52
C GLU A 29 -14.76 -18.09 -0.15
N VAL A 30 -14.24 -18.12 1.08
CA VAL A 30 -13.19 -17.21 1.53
C VAL A 30 -11.93 -18.02 1.75
N GLU A 31 -10.87 -17.77 1.02
CA GLU A 31 -9.61 -18.50 1.14
C GLU A 31 -8.65 -17.72 2.03
N GLU A 32 -8.17 -18.34 3.11
CA GLU A 32 -7.09 -17.77 3.91
C GLU A 32 -5.74 -18.01 3.22
N LEU A 33 -4.92 -16.96 3.18
CA LEU A 33 -3.56 -16.98 2.65
C LEU A 33 -2.55 -16.90 3.79
N THR A 34 -1.28 -17.16 3.48
CA THR A 34 -0.21 -17.13 4.50
C THR A 34 0.17 -15.72 4.94
N ASP A 35 0.01 -14.70 4.08
CA ASP A 35 0.48 -13.35 4.37
C ASP A 35 -0.21 -12.75 5.62
N ARG A 36 0.59 -12.05 6.44
CA ARG A 36 0.23 -11.38 7.68
C ARG A 36 0.74 -9.94 7.61
N ILE A 37 -0.18 -8.98 7.59
CA ILE A 37 0.10 -7.60 7.18
C ILE A 37 -0.32 -6.61 8.27
N ARG A 38 0.37 -5.47 8.34
CA ARG A 38 0.04 -4.32 9.19
C ARG A 38 -0.15 -3.06 8.33
N GLY A 39 -1.20 -3.06 7.50
CA GLY A 39 -1.62 -1.90 6.73
C GLY A 39 -0.69 -1.45 5.59
N SER A 40 0.45 -2.13 5.34
CA SER A 40 1.30 -1.84 4.19
C SER A 40 2.13 -3.07 3.77
N TYR A 41 2.65 -3.06 2.55
CA TYR A 41 3.57 -4.10 2.06
C TYR A 41 5.03 -3.61 1.98
N TRP A 42 5.38 -2.52 2.68
CA TRP A 42 6.78 -2.09 2.74
C TRP A 42 7.65 -3.20 3.31
N SER A 43 8.89 -3.30 2.84
CA SER A 43 9.82 -4.41 3.12
C SER A 43 9.42 -5.79 2.57
N LYS A 44 8.31 -5.94 1.82
CA LYS A 44 7.98 -7.23 1.19
C LYS A 44 8.99 -7.58 0.09
N PHE A 45 9.41 -8.84 0.08
CA PHE A 45 10.20 -9.42 -1.02
C PHE A 45 9.33 -9.69 -2.24
N CYS A 46 9.88 -9.44 -3.43
CA CYS A 46 9.20 -9.57 -4.73
C CYS A 46 9.49 -10.91 -5.42
N ASP A 47 9.71 -11.98 -4.64
CA ASP A 47 10.03 -13.33 -5.14
C ASP A 47 8.91 -14.36 -4.89
N GLY A 48 7.77 -13.91 -4.38
CA GLY A 48 6.62 -14.75 -4.13
C GLY A 48 6.54 -15.34 -2.72
N ARG A 49 7.55 -15.16 -1.87
CA ARG A 49 7.52 -15.66 -0.49
C ARG A 49 6.37 -15.04 0.32
N PRO A 50 5.83 -15.75 1.32
CA PRO A 50 4.85 -15.16 2.23
C PRO A 50 5.40 -13.93 2.94
N PHE A 51 4.59 -12.87 3.04
CA PHE A 51 4.95 -11.69 3.81
C PHE A 51 4.40 -11.81 5.23
N LEU A 52 5.30 -11.87 6.22
CA LEU A 52 4.96 -12.10 7.63
C LEU A 52 5.54 -10.97 8.47
N GLU A 53 4.68 -10.06 8.92
CA GLU A 53 5.05 -9.04 9.90
C GLU A 53 4.89 -9.56 11.34
N ASP A 54 5.81 -9.20 12.24
CA ASP A 54 5.76 -9.65 13.64
C ASP A 54 4.51 -9.13 14.37
N ASP A 55 4.16 -7.85 14.17
CA ASP A 55 3.00 -7.18 14.78
C ASP A 55 1.84 -6.99 13.79
N TRP A 56 1.49 -8.07 13.10
CA TRP A 56 0.45 -8.08 12.07
C TRP A 56 -0.96 -7.85 12.63
N LEU A 57 -1.81 -7.11 11.93
CA LEU A 57 -3.20 -6.85 12.38
C LEU A 57 -4.22 -7.73 11.64
N MET A 58 -3.91 -8.07 10.39
CA MET A 58 -4.81 -8.75 9.49
C MET A 58 -4.11 -9.91 8.78
N LYS A 59 -4.88 -10.96 8.52
CA LYS A 59 -4.48 -12.04 7.60
C LYS A 59 -4.99 -11.70 6.21
N SER A 60 -4.15 -11.90 5.19
CA SER A 60 -4.59 -11.77 3.80
C SER A 60 -5.56 -12.91 3.45
N SER A 61 -6.66 -12.59 2.78
CA SER A 61 -7.60 -13.58 2.27
C SER A 61 -8.14 -13.17 0.90
N ARG A 62 -8.78 -14.14 0.24
CA ARG A 62 -9.44 -13.96 -1.06
C ARG A 62 -10.87 -14.47 -0.98
N SER A 63 -11.83 -13.59 -1.23
CA SER A 63 -13.24 -13.98 -1.29
C SER A 63 -13.64 -14.21 -2.74
N TRP A 64 -14.19 -15.37 -3.03
CA TRP A 64 -14.79 -15.68 -4.31
C TRP A 64 -16.27 -15.36 -4.28
N ASN A 65 -16.77 -14.68 -5.30
CA ASN A 65 -18.20 -14.52 -5.53
C ASN A 65 -18.48 -14.84 -6.99
N SER A 66 -19.23 -15.93 -7.23
CA SER A 66 -19.64 -16.34 -8.58
C SER A 66 -18.46 -16.42 -9.56
N GLY A 67 -17.34 -17.03 -9.14
CA GLY A 67 -16.12 -17.14 -9.96
C GLY A 67 -15.24 -15.90 -10.02
N THR A 68 -15.63 -14.78 -9.41
CA THR A 68 -14.84 -13.55 -9.36
C THR A 68 -14.18 -13.40 -7.99
N PRO A 69 -12.83 -13.34 -7.91
CA PRO A 69 -12.15 -13.13 -6.65
C PRO A 69 -12.06 -11.64 -6.28
N SER A 70 -12.15 -11.35 -4.99
CA SER A 70 -11.89 -10.03 -4.42
C SER A 70 -10.93 -10.14 -3.24
N MET A 71 -10.18 -9.06 -3.00
CA MET A 71 -9.32 -8.96 -1.83
C MET A 71 -10.17 -8.84 -0.57
N ASN A 72 -9.83 -9.62 0.46
CA ASN A 72 -10.45 -9.54 1.77
C ASN A 72 -9.37 -9.69 2.85
N HIS A 73 -9.73 -9.36 4.09
CA HIS A 73 -8.87 -9.46 5.25
C HIS A 73 -9.60 -10.14 6.39
N LEU A 74 -8.94 -11.10 7.04
CA LEU A 74 -9.47 -11.74 8.23
C LEU A 74 -8.80 -11.15 9.47
N SER A 75 -9.60 -10.92 10.52
CA SER A 75 -9.11 -10.45 11.81
C SER A 75 -8.26 -11.50 12.50
N ARG A 76 -7.38 -11.05 13.40
CA ARG A 76 -6.60 -11.95 14.28
C ARG A 76 -7.55 -12.84 15.09
N GLY A 77 -7.43 -14.16 14.93
CA GLY A 77 -8.28 -15.16 15.59
C GLY A 77 -9.39 -15.75 14.71
N GLN A 78 -9.72 -15.10 13.59
CA GLN A 78 -10.61 -15.68 12.59
C GLN A 78 -9.79 -16.60 11.67
N ASN A 79 -10.31 -17.79 11.41
CA ASN A 79 -9.75 -18.74 10.45
C ASN A 79 -10.77 -18.97 9.36
N SER A 80 -10.29 -19.30 8.16
CA SER A 80 -11.17 -19.81 7.12
C SER A 80 -11.15 -21.33 7.04
N GLU A 81 -12.27 -21.90 6.58
CA GLU A 81 -12.39 -23.30 6.21
C GLU A 81 -11.66 -23.63 4.90
N TYR A 82 -11.48 -22.63 4.03
CA TYR A 82 -10.85 -22.81 2.72
C TYR A 82 -9.41 -22.28 2.73
N LEU A 83 -8.51 -23.12 2.24
CA LEU A 83 -7.08 -22.85 2.14
C LEU A 83 -6.58 -23.40 0.81
N ARG A 84 -5.68 -22.68 0.15
CA ARG A 84 -4.92 -23.23 -0.97
C ARG A 84 -3.52 -23.62 -0.54
N ILE A 85 -3.06 -24.74 -1.07
CA ILE A 85 -1.77 -25.32 -0.71
C ILE A 85 -0.83 -25.18 -1.89
N VAL A 86 0.40 -24.76 -1.61
CA VAL A 86 1.52 -24.75 -2.54
C VAL A 86 2.54 -25.77 -2.08
N LYS A 87 3.01 -26.57 -3.04
CA LYS A 87 4.10 -27.52 -2.80
C LYS A 87 5.44 -26.81 -2.99
N ARG A 88 6.26 -26.77 -1.93
CA ARG A 88 7.65 -26.30 -1.95
C ARG A 88 8.56 -27.44 -1.48
N PRO A 89 9.65 -27.77 -2.19
CA PRO A 89 10.62 -28.76 -1.71
C PRO A 89 11.12 -28.42 -0.30
N LYS A 90 11.42 -29.42 0.54
CA LYS A 90 11.90 -29.18 1.92
C LYS A 90 13.17 -28.34 1.96
N ASP A 91 14.04 -28.53 0.98
CA ASP A 91 15.32 -27.82 0.86
C ASP A 91 15.19 -26.48 0.10
N HIS A 92 13.95 -26.01 -0.13
CA HIS A 92 13.73 -24.73 -0.77
C HIS A 92 14.08 -23.58 0.19
N ILE A 93 15.13 -22.84 -0.15
CA ILE A 93 15.57 -21.66 0.58
C ILE A 93 15.33 -20.43 -0.31
N PHE A 94 14.63 -19.44 0.23
CA PHE A 94 14.46 -18.18 -0.47
C PHE A 94 15.79 -17.40 -0.49
N SER A 95 16.16 -16.84 -1.65
CA SER A 95 17.42 -16.10 -1.80
C SER A 95 17.39 -14.81 -0.97
N PRO A 96 18.41 -14.52 -0.13
CA PRO A 96 18.48 -13.27 0.62
C PRO A 96 18.63 -12.04 -0.28
N ASP A 97 19.17 -12.22 -1.50
CA ASP A 97 19.40 -11.14 -2.48
C ASP A 97 18.17 -10.84 -3.35
N SER A 98 17.03 -11.45 -3.04
CA SER A 98 15.79 -11.21 -3.77
C SER A 98 15.38 -9.73 -3.67
N PRO A 99 14.90 -9.11 -4.77
CA PRO A 99 14.45 -7.73 -4.74
C PRO A 99 13.40 -7.51 -3.66
N GLN A 100 13.61 -6.49 -2.83
CA GLN A 100 12.77 -6.18 -1.68
C GLN A 100 12.31 -4.73 -1.75
N LEU A 101 11.02 -4.48 -1.48
CA LEU A 101 10.51 -3.13 -1.34
C LEU A 101 11.30 -2.36 -0.25
N PRO A 102 11.41 -1.03 -0.36
CA PRO A 102 11.97 -0.22 0.71
C PRO A 102 11.30 -0.48 2.05
N ARG A 103 12.04 -0.27 3.14
CA ARG A 103 11.54 -0.51 4.50
C ARG A 103 10.34 0.37 4.87
N SER A 104 10.25 1.56 4.28
CA SER A 104 9.12 2.47 4.49
C SER A 104 9.02 3.45 3.33
N SER A 105 7.86 4.10 3.22
CA SER A 105 7.71 5.31 2.42
C SER A 105 8.57 6.44 2.97
N ASP A 106 9.02 7.34 2.10
CA ASP A 106 9.67 8.59 2.50
C ASP A 106 8.59 9.59 2.98
N LYS A 107 8.30 9.55 4.27
CA LYS A 107 7.28 10.41 4.90
C LYS A 107 7.67 11.88 4.86
N TYR A 108 8.96 12.18 4.96
CA TYR A 108 9.46 13.56 4.95
C TYR A 108 9.26 14.20 3.59
N LYS A 109 9.62 13.48 2.52
CA LYS A 109 9.37 13.93 1.16
C LYS A 109 7.88 14.21 0.93
N LEU A 110 7.01 13.27 1.30
CA LEU A 110 5.56 13.44 1.16
C LEU A 110 5.07 14.68 1.92
N LEU A 111 5.43 14.83 3.20
CA LEU A 111 5.02 15.99 4.00
C LEU A 111 5.54 17.32 3.43
N SER A 112 6.77 17.33 2.90
CA SER A 112 7.35 18.53 2.29
C SER A 112 6.65 18.92 0.98
N GLU A 113 6.27 17.93 0.17
CA GLU A 113 5.48 18.15 -1.04
C GLU A 113 4.10 18.72 -0.69
N GLU A 114 3.42 18.17 0.33
CA GLU A 114 2.13 18.70 0.78
C GLU A 114 2.21 20.13 1.30
N PHE A 115 3.25 20.43 2.08
CA PHE A 115 3.46 21.77 2.58
C PHE A 115 3.71 22.75 1.43
N PHE A 116 4.54 22.36 0.45
CA PHE A 116 4.82 23.19 -0.71
C PHE A 116 3.57 23.45 -1.57
N ILE A 117 2.76 22.42 -1.83
CA ILE A 117 1.49 22.55 -2.55
C ILE A 117 0.55 23.49 -1.80
N ALA A 118 0.36 23.29 -0.50
CA ALA A 118 -0.53 24.12 0.30
C ALA A 118 -0.05 25.57 0.38
N PHE A 119 1.27 25.79 0.44
CA PHE A 119 1.86 27.12 0.40
C PHE A 119 1.60 27.83 -0.93
N VAL A 120 1.92 27.18 -2.06
CA VAL A 120 1.85 27.78 -3.39
C VAL A 120 0.41 27.96 -3.89
N VAL A 121 -0.47 27.00 -3.63
CA VAL A 121 -1.85 27.01 -4.15
C VAL A 121 -2.83 27.67 -3.18
N GLY A 122 -2.55 27.63 -1.88
CA GLY A 122 -3.47 28.09 -0.86
C GLY A 122 -2.98 29.34 -0.13
N ILE A 123 -1.91 29.21 0.66
CA ILE A 123 -1.48 30.25 1.60
C ILE A 123 -1.01 31.51 0.86
N ALA A 124 -0.02 31.40 -0.03
CA ALA A 124 0.53 32.55 -0.72
C ALA A 124 -0.52 33.31 -1.56
N PRO A 125 -1.39 32.64 -2.35
CA PRO A 125 -2.49 33.32 -3.04
C PRO A 125 -3.47 34.01 -2.09
N SER A 126 -3.76 33.42 -0.92
CA SER A 126 -4.66 34.01 0.07
C SER A 126 -4.10 35.33 0.61
N PHE A 127 -2.81 35.37 0.95
CA PHE A 127 -2.14 36.60 1.40
C PHE A 127 -2.02 37.63 0.28
N LEU A 128 -1.71 37.20 -0.95
CA LEU A 128 -1.63 38.08 -2.10
C LEU A 128 -2.99 38.75 -2.38
N TRP A 129 -4.07 37.99 -2.30
CA TRP A 129 -5.43 38.52 -2.46
C TRP A 129 -5.76 39.53 -1.36
N ALA A 130 -5.49 39.20 -0.10
CA ALA A 130 -5.74 40.09 1.04
C ALA A 130 -4.94 41.39 0.95
N TYR A 131 -3.69 41.34 0.47
CA TYR A 131 -2.85 42.53 0.33
C TYR A 131 -3.44 43.59 -0.61
N PHE A 132 -4.11 43.16 -1.69
CA PHE A 132 -4.71 44.09 -2.67
C PHE A 132 -6.18 44.43 -2.39
N ASN A 133 -6.92 43.57 -1.70
CA ASN A 133 -8.39 43.69 -1.61
C ASN A 133 -8.94 43.86 -0.19
N ALA A 134 -8.16 43.56 0.85
CA ALA A 134 -8.65 43.64 2.23
C ALA A 134 -8.48 45.05 2.81
N SER A 135 -9.22 45.33 3.88
CA SER A 135 -9.07 46.56 4.65
C SER A 135 -7.73 46.61 5.37
N ASP A 136 -7.26 47.83 5.65
CA ASP A 136 -6.08 48.05 6.48
C ASP A 136 -6.21 47.32 7.82
N GLY A 137 -5.15 46.63 8.25
CA GLY A 137 -5.12 45.83 9.48
C GLY A 137 -5.66 44.40 9.35
N TYR A 138 -6.33 44.03 8.25
CA TYR A 138 -6.89 42.69 8.09
C TYR A 138 -5.81 41.59 8.14
N ILE A 139 -4.65 41.82 7.52
CA ILE A 139 -3.56 40.83 7.55
C ILE A 139 -3.01 40.69 8.97
N SER A 140 -2.79 41.79 9.70
CA SER A 140 -2.22 41.72 11.05
C SER A 140 -3.15 41.01 12.05
N GLU A 141 -4.46 41.19 11.91
CA GLU A 141 -5.44 40.61 12.84
C GLU A 141 -5.92 39.22 12.39
N GLY A 142 -6.01 38.99 11.07
CA GLY A 142 -6.62 37.82 10.45
C GLY A 142 -5.67 36.83 9.79
N TRP A 143 -4.34 36.98 9.93
CA TRP A 143 -3.36 36.12 9.25
C TRP A 143 -3.59 34.62 9.50
N LEU A 144 -4.04 34.21 10.69
CA LEU A 144 -4.35 32.81 10.99
C LEU A 144 -5.45 32.26 10.08
N ASN A 145 -6.50 33.03 9.82
CA ASN A 145 -7.58 32.62 8.92
C ASN A 145 -7.09 32.43 7.49
N LEU A 146 -6.18 33.30 7.03
CA LEU A 146 -5.54 33.18 5.71
C LEU A 146 -4.67 31.92 5.62
N VAL A 147 -3.90 31.61 6.66
CA VAL A 147 -3.11 30.38 6.72
C VAL A 147 -3.99 29.14 6.73
N PHE A 148 -4.99 29.07 7.60
CA PHE A 148 -5.87 27.89 7.70
C PHE A 148 -6.73 27.71 6.44
N GLY A 149 -7.27 28.81 5.89
CA GLY A 149 -7.99 28.78 4.61
C GLY A 149 -7.09 28.30 3.46
N GLY A 150 -5.85 28.80 3.41
CA GLY A 150 -4.85 28.35 2.45
C GLY A 150 -4.49 26.88 2.61
N LEU A 151 -4.25 26.40 3.83
CA LEU A 151 -4.01 24.97 4.10
C LEU A 151 -5.18 24.10 3.65
N PHE A 152 -6.41 24.53 3.93
CA PHE A 152 -7.62 23.83 3.51
C PHE A 152 -7.69 23.71 1.98
N ILE A 153 -7.53 24.82 1.26
CA ILE A 153 -7.48 24.81 -0.22
C ILE A 153 -6.35 23.88 -0.72
N GLY A 154 -5.17 23.98 -0.09
CA GLY A 154 -4.02 23.14 -0.37
C GLY A 154 -4.30 21.64 -0.29
N VAL A 155 -4.94 21.19 0.80
CA VAL A 155 -5.30 19.78 0.97
C VAL A 155 -6.36 19.34 -0.05
N PHE A 156 -7.34 20.19 -0.34
CA PHE A 156 -8.42 19.91 -1.29
C PHE A 156 -7.96 19.77 -2.73
N THR A 157 -6.75 20.22 -3.06
CA THR A 157 -6.15 19.98 -4.39
C THR A 157 -6.20 18.50 -4.78
N VAL A 158 -6.13 17.57 -3.82
CA VAL A 158 -6.19 16.12 -4.05
C VAL A 158 -7.38 15.67 -4.91
N ILE A 159 -8.49 16.40 -4.86
CA ILE A 159 -9.71 16.07 -5.60
C ILE A 159 -9.52 16.28 -7.10
N PHE A 160 -8.76 17.31 -7.47
CA PHE A 160 -8.57 17.71 -8.86
C PHE A 160 -7.22 17.26 -9.40
N TRP A 161 -6.17 17.35 -8.59
CA TRP A 161 -4.81 17.10 -9.00
C TRP A 161 -3.87 16.85 -7.80
N ARG A 162 -3.08 15.78 -7.89
CA ARG A 162 -2.03 15.44 -6.93
C ARG A 162 -0.85 14.82 -7.68
N PRO A 163 0.40 15.19 -7.35
CA PRO A 163 1.57 14.47 -7.85
C PRO A 163 1.50 12.98 -7.46
N LYS A 164 1.91 12.11 -8.38
CA LYS A 164 1.99 10.67 -8.09
C LYS A 164 3.16 10.40 -7.15
N THR A 165 2.92 9.54 -6.16
CA THR A 165 3.97 9.07 -5.25
C THR A 165 4.91 8.09 -5.97
N THR A 166 6.15 7.99 -5.49
CA THR A 166 7.16 7.09 -6.05
C THR A 166 6.65 5.65 -6.06
N SER A 167 6.49 5.08 -7.24
CA SER A 167 6.17 3.66 -7.43
C SER A 167 7.45 2.85 -7.56
N TRP A 168 7.39 1.55 -7.28
CA TRP A 168 8.56 0.67 -7.31
C TRP A 168 8.35 -0.51 -8.25
N ARG A 169 9.40 -0.90 -8.96
CA ARG A 169 9.41 -2.11 -9.79
C ARG A 169 10.74 -2.85 -9.70
N VAL A 170 10.70 -4.15 -9.99
CA VAL A 170 11.91 -4.94 -10.22
C VAL A 170 12.51 -4.54 -11.57
N GLY A 171 13.77 -4.09 -11.57
CA GLY A 171 14.47 -3.72 -12.79
C GLY A 171 14.81 -4.95 -13.63
N THR A 172 14.31 -5.03 -14.86
CA THR A 172 14.53 -6.13 -15.80
C THR A 172 16.02 -6.42 -16.07
N ASN A 173 16.86 -5.38 -16.03
CA ASN A 173 18.28 -5.50 -16.38
C ASN A 173 19.18 -5.89 -15.20
N CYS A 174 18.71 -5.75 -13.95
CA CYS A 174 19.56 -5.90 -12.77
C CYS A 174 18.94 -6.71 -11.63
N GLY A 175 17.66 -7.10 -11.73
CA GLY A 175 16.95 -7.85 -10.67
C GLY A 175 16.79 -7.10 -9.35
N LYS A 176 17.06 -5.78 -9.32
CA LYS A 176 16.98 -4.94 -8.10
C LYS A 176 15.77 -4.03 -8.15
N MET A 177 15.27 -3.65 -6.98
CA MET A 177 14.18 -2.69 -6.86
C MET A 177 14.61 -1.29 -7.28
N LYS A 178 13.78 -0.65 -8.11
CA LYS A 178 14.00 0.70 -8.63
C LYS A 178 12.72 1.53 -8.57
N PRO A 179 12.83 2.85 -8.33
CA PRO A 179 11.71 3.75 -8.49
C PRO A 179 11.28 3.82 -9.97
N VAL A 180 9.99 4.10 -10.19
CA VAL A 180 9.34 4.29 -11.49
C VAL A 180 8.90 5.73 -11.65
#